data_AF-A0A6B8RWM3-F1
#
_entry.id   AF-A0A6B8RWM3-F1
#
_cell.length_a   1.000
_cell.length_b   1.000
_cell.length_c   1.000
_cell.angle_alpha   90.00
_cell.angle_beta   90.00
_cell.angle_gamma   90.00
#
_symmetry.space_group_name_H-M   'P 1'
#
loop_
_entity.id
_entity.type
_entity.pdbx_description
1 polymer ?
#
loop_
_entity_poly.entity_id
_entity_poly.type
_entity_poly.pdbx_seq_one_letter_code
_entity_poly.pdbx_strand_id
1 'polypeptide(L)'
;MSLFTSPKRKQVALLIETSNEYARGLLSGINAYLREHSSWSVYLGEYSRNNIDLSWLSHWYGDGIIARIENEETANYIKSSGLPAIDLSASRRIPSLPCVETNDLSIAIMAAEHFIERGFKSFGFYGDSRYQWSTLRGAYYQNYLISKGYICHSFETQTDSLQEQSWYLSKEKLIDWLKELPKPIGIMACYDIRGQQLLEACRLADLAVPDEVAVIGVDNDALLCELSNPPLSSIQTNALKTGYRAAELLDRMMAGETLDDPIQLIEPIRIQVRLSSDVLAVEDKIVSDAVRFIRNHAHEDIQVQNLLDHFSISRRILESRFQNALGRTPHDEILAVKLKLVKRLLVETKLNLAAIAERTGFKHTEYMSVAFKRSTGIRPGEYRQNKSLVK
;
A
#
# COMPACT_ATOMS: atom_id res chain seq x y z
N MET A 1 15.61 -11.90 -56.47
CA MET A 1 14.57 -11.46 -55.51
C MET A 1 14.87 -12.12 -54.18
N SER A 2 15.57 -11.42 -53.29
CA SER A 2 15.80 -11.90 -51.92
C SER A 2 14.51 -11.68 -51.14
N LEU A 3 13.85 -12.77 -50.72
CA LEU A 3 12.73 -12.73 -49.81
C LEU A 3 13.26 -12.25 -48.45
N PHE A 4 12.99 -10.98 -48.12
CA PHE A 4 13.12 -10.50 -46.74
C PHE A 4 12.09 -11.25 -45.88
N THR A 5 12.50 -12.39 -45.31
CA THR A 5 11.75 -13.03 -44.25
C THR A 5 11.89 -12.15 -43.01
N SER A 6 10.86 -11.37 -42.69
CA SER A 6 10.79 -10.64 -41.42
C SER A 6 11.09 -11.62 -40.27
N PRO A 7 11.95 -11.26 -39.30
CA PRO A 7 12.27 -12.15 -38.20
C PRO A 7 10.99 -12.60 -37.49
N LYS A 8 10.85 -13.92 -37.25
CA LYS A 8 9.68 -14.49 -36.61
C LYS A 8 9.49 -13.85 -35.24
N ARG A 9 8.32 -13.25 -35.03
CA ARG A 9 7.96 -12.58 -33.78
C ARG A 9 7.91 -13.60 -32.64
N LYS A 10 8.68 -13.37 -31.57
CA LYS A 10 8.70 -14.21 -30.37
C LYS A 10 7.32 -14.27 -29.73
N GLN A 11 6.85 -15.46 -29.38
CA GLN A 11 5.56 -15.70 -28.73
C GLN A 11 5.77 -15.88 -27.23
N VAL A 12 5.23 -14.97 -26.41
CA VAL A 12 5.44 -15.01 -24.95
C VAL A 12 4.10 -15.07 -24.22
N ALA A 13 3.98 -16.00 -23.28
CA ALA A 13 2.81 -16.14 -22.40
C ALA A 13 3.05 -15.40 -21.09
N LEU A 14 2.07 -14.59 -20.68
CA LEU A 14 2.07 -13.88 -19.41
C LEU A 14 1.02 -14.51 -18.50
N LEU A 15 1.44 -15.30 -17.51
CA LEU A 15 0.57 -15.93 -16.52
C LEU A 15 0.52 -15.04 -15.26
N ILE A 16 -0.08 -13.86 -15.42
CA ILE A 16 -0.16 -12.80 -14.42
C ILE A 16 -1.62 -12.36 -14.31
N GLU A 17 -2.18 -12.35 -13.10
CA GLU A 17 -3.56 -11.88 -12.89
C GLU A 17 -3.68 -10.36 -13.02
N THR A 18 -4.88 -9.85 -13.31
CA THR A 18 -5.12 -8.39 -13.45
C THR A 18 -5.88 -7.78 -12.25
N SER A 19 -6.18 -8.62 -11.25
CA SER A 19 -7.04 -8.30 -10.11
C SER A 19 -6.47 -7.29 -9.10
N ASN A 20 -5.15 -7.07 -9.07
CA ASN A 20 -4.50 -6.16 -8.11
C ASN A 20 -3.49 -5.22 -8.79
N GLU A 21 -3.19 -4.10 -8.13
CA GLU A 21 -2.29 -3.06 -8.66
C GLU A 21 -0.88 -3.56 -8.94
N TYR A 22 -0.31 -4.39 -8.06
CA TYR A 22 1.03 -4.94 -8.26
C TYR A 22 1.14 -5.69 -9.59
N ALA A 23 0.18 -6.59 -9.87
CA ALA A 23 0.19 -7.39 -11.08
C ALA A 23 -0.06 -6.56 -12.35
N ARG A 24 -0.93 -5.53 -12.29
CA ARG A 24 -1.08 -4.56 -13.40
C ARG A 24 0.19 -3.74 -13.63
N GLY A 25 0.91 -3.41 -12.56
CA GLY A 25 2.21 -2.74 -12.62
C GLY A 25 3.28 -3.60 -13.31
N LEU A 26 3.32 -4.91 -13.03
CA LEU A 26 4.17 -5.87 -13.72
C LEU A 26 3.91 -5.86 -15.23
N LEU A 27 2.64 -5.98 -15.64
CA LEU A 27 2.24 -5.94 -17.05
C LEU A 27 2.64 -4.62 -17.73
N SER A 28 2.49 -3.49 -17.02
CA SER A 28 2.91 -2.17 -17.50
C SER A 28 4.43 -2.10 -17.70
N GLY A 29 5.20 -2.69 -16.79
CA GLY A 29 6.66 -2.81 -16.89
C GLY A 29 7.12 -3.65 -18.07
N ILE A 30 6.50 -4.81 -18.28
CA ILE A 30 6.75 -5.67 -19.45
C ILE A 30 6.46 -4.89 -20.73
N ASN A 31 5.30 -4.22 -20.81
CA ASN A 31 4.95 -3.40 -21.96
C ASN A 31 5.92 -2.23 -22.20
N ALA A 32 6.47 -1.63 -21.15
CA ALA A 32 7.50 -0.60 -21.28
C ALA A 32 8.77 -1.15 -21.94
N TYR A 33 9.25 -2.32 -21.53
CA TYR A 33 10.40 -2.98 -22.16
C TYR A 33 10.16 -3.27 -23.65
N LEU A 34 8.97 -3.79 -24.00
CA LEU A 34 8.63 -4.14 -25.38
C LEU A 34 8.53 -2.93 -26.33
N ARG A 35 8.23 -1.75 -25.79
CA ARG A 35 8.25 -0.50 -26.57
C ARG A 35 9.67 -0.08 -26.96
N GLU A 36 10.67 -0.49 -26.19
CA GLU A 36 12.06 -0.05 -26.37
C GLU A 36 12.92 -1.03 -27.19
N HIS A 37 12.69 -2.34 -27.10
CA HIS A 37 13.64 -3.34 -27.61
C HIS A 37 13.10 -4.17 -28.77
N SER A 38 12.02 -4.91 -28.56
CA SER A 38 11.52 -5.87 -29.54
C SER A 38 10.04 -6.13 -29.34
N SER A 39 9.34 -6.28 -30.46
CA SER A 39 7.91 -6.52 -30.46
C SER A 39 7.64 -8.00 -30.23
N TRP A 40 7.41 -8.46 -29.00
CA TRP A 40 6.84 -9.80 -28.76
C TRP A 40 5.38 -9.86 -29.21
N SER A 41 4.93 -11.06 -29.58
CA SER A 41 3.51 -11.41 -29.65
C SER A 41 3.13 -11.97 -28.27
N VAL A 42 2.29 -11.26 -27.55
CA VAL A 42 1.98 -11.53 -26.15
C VAL A 42 0.64 -12.24 -26.03
N TYR A 43 0.61 -13.36 -25.30
CA TYR A 43 -0.61 -13.98 -24.84
C TYR A 43 -0.84 -13.66 -23.37
N LEU A 44 -1.94 -12.99 -23.06
CA LEU A 44 -2.40 -12.68 -21.71
C LEU A 44 -3.85 -13.18 -21.60
N GLY A 45 -4.08 -14.21 -20.78
CA GLY A 45 -5.42 -14.67 -20.47
C GLY A 45 -6.09 -13.82 -19.39
N GLU A 46 -7.42 -13.90 -19.32
CA GLU A 46 -8.19 -13.35 -18.20
C GLU A 46 -8.04 -14.27 -16.98
N TYR A 47 -7.04 -14.01 -16.15
CA TYR A 47 -6.71 -14.85 -15.00
C TYR A 47 -7.19 -14.25 -13.68
N SER A 48 -7.76 -15.12 -12.84
CA SER A 48 -8.00 -14.80 -11.43
C SER A 48 -6.83 -15.30 -10.57
N ARG A 49 -6.60 -14.70 -9.40
CA ARG A 49 -5.42 -14.96 -8.55
C ARG A 49 -5.24 -16.42 -8.13
N ASN A 50 -6.34 -17.19 -8.03
CA ASN A 50 -6.33 -18.58 -7.54
C ASN A 50 -6.96 -19.59 -8.51
N ASN A 51 -7.46 -19.16 -9.68
CA ASN A 51 -8.11 -20.04 -10.65
C ASN A 51 -7.63 -19.67 -12.06
N ILE A 52 -6.68 -20.45 -12.55
CA ILE A 52 -6.04 -20.29 -13.86
C ILE A 52 -6.13 -21.65 -14.56
N ASP A 53 -6.96 -21.74 -15.60
CA ASP A 53 -6.89 -22.90 -16.50
C ASP A 53 -5.65 -22.77 -17.38
N LEU A 54 -4.65 -23.61 -17.11
CA LEU A 54 -3.39 -23.68 -17.84
C LEU A 54 -3.33 -24.86 -18.81
N SER A 55 -4.42 -25.59 -19.00
CA SER A 55 -4.46 -26.77 -19.88
C SER A 55 -4.02 -26.45 -21.31
N TRP A 56 -4.32 -25.24 -21.80
CA TRP A 56 -3.94 -24.76 -23.13
C TRP A 56 -2.41 -24.66 -23.33
N LEU A 57 -1.61 -24.48 -22.27
CA LEU A 57 -0.14 -24.40 -22.38
C LEU A 57 0.46 -25.68 -22.95
N SER A 58 -0.15 -26.84 -22.68
CA SER A 58 0.31 -28.13 -23.18
C SER A 58 0.27 -28.25 -24.71
N HIS A 59 -0.54 -27.43 -25.37
CA HIS A 59 -0.69 -27.38 -26.83
C HIS A 59 -0.21 -26.05 -27.42
N TRP A 60 0.40 -25.18 -26.61
CA TRP A 60 0.84 -23.86 -27.03
C TRP A 60 2.31 -23.86 -27.41
N TYR A 61 2.60 -23.42 -28.64
CA TYR A 61 3.95 -23.35 -29.19
C TYR A 61 4.52 -21.93 -29.03
N GLY A 62 5.02 -21.63 -27.83
CA GLY A 62 5.65 -20.37 -27.46
C GLY A 62 7.18 -20.37 -27.52
N ASP A 63 7.77 -19.20 -27.28
CA ASP A 63 9.21 -19.00 -27.10
C ASP A 63 9.60 -18.75 -25.64
N GLY A 64 8.68 -18.29 -24.78
CA GLY A 64 8.97 -17.99 -23.38
C GLY A 64 7.74 -17.71 -22.52
N ILE A 65 7.93 -17.75 -21.19
CA ILE A 65 6.86 -17.59 -20.20
C ILE A 65 7.30 -16.61 -19.10
N ILE A 66 6.43 -15.68 -18.71
CA ILE A 66 6.56 -14.92 -17.46
C ILE A 66 5.36 -15.25 -16.60
N ALA A 67 5.58 -15.72 -15.36
CA ALA A 67 4.50 -16.27 -14.55
C ALA A 67 4.63 -15.94 -13.06
N ARG A 68 3.49 -15.81 -12.37
CA ARG A 68 3.42 -15.89 -10.90
C ARG A 68 3.17 -17.35 -10.49
N ILE A 69 4.23 -18.05 -10.08
CA ILE A 69 4.19 -19.50 -9.85
C ILE A 69 3.81 -19.81 -8.40
N GLU A 70 2.57 -19.51 -7.99
CA GLU A 70 2.19 -19.62 -6.56
C GLU A 70 1.81 -21.05 -6.09
N ASN A 71 1.51 -21.97 -7.03
CA ASN A 71 1.06 -23.34 -6.73
C ASN A 71 1.79 -24.41 -7.57
N GLU A 72 1.65 -25.69 -7.17
CA GLU A 72 2.31 -26.83 -7.83
C GLU A 72 1.79 -27.10 -9.24
N GLU A 73 0.51 -26.83 -9.50
CA GLU A 73 -0.10 -27.04 -10.81
C GLU A 73 0.57 -26.15 -11.86
N THR A 74 0.64 -24.84 -11.62
CA THR A 74 1.36 -23.88 -12.47
C THR A 74 2.83 -24.27 -12.62
N ALA A 75 3.48 -24.69 -11.54
CA ALA A 75 4.87 -25.12 -11.59
C ALA A 75 5.08 -26.33 -12.51
N ASN A 76 4.17 -27.31 -12.47
CA ASN A 76 4.24 -28.50 -13.30
C ASN A 76 4.01 -28.19 -14.78
N TYR A 77 3.06 -27.32 -15.12
CA TYR A 77 2.84 -26.87 -16.50
C TYR A 77 4.05 -26.11 -17.06
N ILE A 78 4.69 -25.25 -16.27
CA ILE A 78 5.86 -24.51 -16.71
C ILE A 78 7.05 -25.46 -16.90
N LYS A 79 7.29 -26.40 -15.97
CA LYS A 79 8.33 -27.42 -16.10
C LYS A 79 8.15 -28.28 -17.35
N SER A 80 6.92 -28.72 -17.63
CA SER A 80 6.64 -29.61 -18.77
C SER A 80 6.75 -28.90 -20.12
N SER A 81 6.60 -27.56 -20.16
CA SER A 81 6.76 -26.77 -21.38
C SER A 81 8.18 -26.79 -21.95
N GLY A 82 9.20 -26.93 -21.09
CA GLY A 82 10.61 -26.82 -21.48
C GLY A 82 11.04 -25.44 -22.00
N LEU A 83 10.18 -24.42 -21.88
CA LEU A 83 10.45 -23.06 -22.36
C LEU A 83 11.25 -22.26 -21.33
N PRO A 84 12.06 -21.27 -21.77
CA PRO A 84 12.57 -20.22 -20.91
C PRO A 84 11.45 -19.57 -20.10
N ALA A 85 11.63 -19.49 -18.78
CA ALA A 85 10.61 -18.94 -17.88
C ALA A 85 11.22 -18.06 -16.79
N ILE A 86 10.51 -16.98 -16.46
CA ILE A 86 10.81 -16.11 -15.32
C ILE A 86 9.69 -16.22 -14.28
N ASP A 87 10.06 -16.50 -13.03
CA ASP A 87 9.16 -16.48 -11.88
C ASP A 87 9.03 -15.03 -11.35
N LEU A 88 7.81 -14.60 -11.08
CA LEU A 88 7.47 -13.33 -10.47
C LEU A 88 6.97 -13.48 -9.03
N SER A 89 7.01 -14.71 -8.48
CA SER A 89 6.51 -15.05 -7.16
C SER A 89 7.61 -15.43 -6.18
N ALA A 90 7.38 -15.17 -4.90
CA ALA A 90 8.29 -15.54 -3.82
C ALA A 90 8.14 -16.99 -3.33
N SER A 91 7.32 -17.81 -4.00
CA SER A 91 7.03 -19.18 -3.58
C SER A 91 8.18 -20.15 -3.87
N ARG A 92 9.01 -19.85 -4.87
CA ARG A 92 10.15 -20.65 -5.32
C ARG A 92 9.80 -22.12 -5.60
N ARG A 93 8.64 -22.39 -6.21
CA ARG A 93 8.21 -23.76 -6.57
C ARG A 93 9.11 -24.44 -7.62
N ILE A 94 9.86 -23.64 -8.37
CA ILE A 94 10.88 -24.11 -9.31
C ILE A 94 12.21 -23.42 -8.97
N PRO A 95 13.00 -23.96 -8.04
CA PRO A 95 14.22 -23.30 -7.55
C PRO A 95 15.27 -23.02 -8.64
N SER A 96 15.22 -23.73 -9.78
CA SER A 96 16.12 -23.53 -10.91
C SER A 96 15.73 -22.36 -11.82
N LEU A 97 14.52 -21.81 -11.69
CA LEU A 97 14.10 -20.69 -12.51
C LEU A 97 14.62 -19.36 -11.96
N PRO A 98 15.08 -18.45 -12.84
CA PRO A 98 15.31 -17.07 -12.44
C PRO A 98 14.02 -16.42 -11.97
N CYS A 99 14.15 -15.54 -10.98
CA CYS A 99 13.07 -14.83 -10.34
C CYS A 99 13.36 -13.33 -10.27
N VAL A 100 12.32 -12.53 -10.51
CA VAL A 100 12.34 -11.09 -10.23
C VAL A 100 11.19 -10.77 -9.28
N GLU A 101 11.50 -10.30 -8.08
CA GLU A 101 10.51 -10.05 -7.04
C GLU A 101 10.80 -8.78 -6.25
N THR A 102 9.85 -8.39 -5.39
CA THR A 102 10.04 -7.26 -4.48
C THR A 102 10.97 -7.61 -3.34
N ASN A 103 11.78 -6.64 -2.89
CA ASN A 103 12.59 -6.79 -1.69
C ASN A 103 11.71 -6.67 -0.42
N ASP A 104 11.22 -7.82 0.06
CA ASP A 104 10.37 -7.90 1.26
C ASP A 104 11.05 -7.46 2.56
N LEU A 105 12.38 -7.59 2.65
CA LEU A 105 13.15 -7.08 3.78
C LEU A 105 13.09 -5.55 3.82
N SER A 106 13.34 -4.88 2.69
CA SER A 106 13.24 -3.43 2.60
C SER A 106 11.83 -2.91 2.87
N ILE A 107 10.80 -3.60 2.38
CA ILE A 107 9.40 -3.28 2.67
C ILE A 107 9.13 -3.36 4.17
N ALA A 108 9.56 -4.45 4.83
CA ALA A 108 9.40 -4.62 6.27
C ALA A 108 10.12 -3.53 7.08
N ILE A 109 11.37 -3.21 6.73
CA ILE A 109 12.14 -2.15 7.38
C ILE A 109 11.45 -0.79 7.24
N MET A 110 10.98 -0.45 6.04
CA MET A 110 10.24 0.80 5.78
C MET A 110 8.99 0.91 6.65
N ALA A 111 8.19 -0.15 6.77
CA ALA A 111 7.00 -0.15 7.61
C ALA A 111 7.35 0.06 9.10
N ALA A 112 8.39 -0.63 9.58
CA ALA A 112 8.80 -0.56 10.98
C ALA A 112 9.31 0.83 11.34
N GLU A 113 10.25 1.36 10.56
CA GLU A 113 10.81 2.70 10.78
C GLU A 113 9.73 3.79 10.66
N HIS A 114 8.76 3.64 9.75
CA HIS A 114 7.61 4.57 9.66
C HIS A 114 6.84 4.70 10.98
N PHE A 115 6.60 3.57 11.68
CA PHE A 115 5.92 3.59 12.97
C PHE A 115 6.86 4.02 14.12
N ILE A 116 8.12 3.59 14.11
CA ILE A 116 9.12 3.99 15.13
C ILE A 116 9.32 5.52 15.11
N GLU A 117 9.51 6.12 13.94
CA GLU A 117 9.66 7.57 13.78
C GLU A 117 8.43 8.36 14.24
N ARG A 118 7.26 7.71 14.27
CA ARG A 118 6.01 8.26 14.79
C ARG A 118 5.80 8.00 16.28
N GLY A 119 6.76 7.37 16.96
CA GLY A 119 6.73 7.16 18.40
C GLY A 119 5.95 5.92 18.87
N PHE A 120 5.53 5.04 17.95
CA PHE A 120 4.89 3.79 18.36
C PHE A 120 5.90 2.89 19.10
N LYS A 121 5.45 2.26 20.18
CA LYS A 121 6.25 1.32 21.00
C LYS A 121 5.73 -0.12 20.92
N SER A 122 4.53 -0.29 20.39
CA SER A 122 3.87 -1.56 20.16
C SER A 122 3.60 -1.73 18.68
N PHE A 123 3.83 -2.94 18.17
CA PHE A 123 3.77 -3.24 16.75
C PHE A 123 2.98 -4.51 16.50
N GLY A 124 2.31 -4.55 15.36
CA GLY A 124 1.63 -5.75 14.89
C GLY A 124 1.87 -6.05 13.42
N PHE A 125 1.69 -7.31 13.05
CA PHE A 125 1.67 -7.79 11.67
C PHE A 125 0.37 -8.55 11.39
N TYR A 126 -0.34 -8.17 10.34
CA TYR A 126 -1.52 -8.89 9.87
C TYR A 126 -1.21 -9.59 8.54
N GLY A 127 -1.02 -10.91 8.58
CA GLY A 127 -0.53 -11.75 7.49
C GLY A 127 -1.57 -12.67 6.85
N ASP A 128 -1.19 -13.26 5.72
CA ASP A 128 -1.96 -14.26 4.97
C ASP A 128 -1.06 -15.47 4.68
N SER A 129 -1.19 -16.53 5.48
CA SER A 129 -0.24 -17.65 5.48
C SER A 129 -0.35 -18.57 4.26
N ARG A 130 -1.32 -18.30 3.37
CA ARG A 130 -1.42 -18.96 2.06
C ARG A 130 -0.29 -18.55 1.13
N TYR A 131 0.33 -17.38 1.38
CA TYR A 131 1.32 -16.79 0.50
C TYR A 131 2.69 -16.69 1.15
N GLN A 132 3.69 -17.31 0.53
CA GLN A 132 5.07 -17.32 1.04
C GLN A 132 5.65 -15.91 1.22
N TRP A 133 5.39 -14.99 0.29
CA TRP A 133 5.84 -13.59 0.42
C TRP A 133 5.23 -12.91 1.66
N SER A 134 4.00 -13.26 2.07
CA SER A 134 3.39 -12.71 3.28
C SER A 134 4.09 -13.23 4.53
N THR A 135 4.38 -14.53 4.59
CA THR A 135 5.09 -15.14 5.72
C THR A 135 6.51 -14.59 5.85
N LEU A 136 7.25 -14.48 4.74
CA LEU A 136 8.60 -13.90 4.72
C LEU A 136 8.59 -12.43 5.16
N ARG A 137 7.68 -11.62 4.62
CA ARG A 137 7.51 -10.21 5.00
C ARG A 137 7.23 -10.05 6.49
N GLY A 138 6.35 -10.88 7.05
CA GLY A 138 6.06 -10.91 8.48
C GLY A 138 7.28 -11.26 9.33
N ALA A 139 8.04 -12.28 8.92
CA ALA A 139 9.27 -12.67 9.59
C ALA A 139 10.34 -11.56 9.56
N TYR A 140 10.55 -10.92 8.40
CA TYR A 140 11.48 -9.79 8.30
C TYR A 140 11.05 -8.62 9.19
N TYR A 141 9.76 -8.29 9.21
CA TYR A 141 9.22 -7.21 10.05
C TYR A 141 9.42 -7.50 11.54
N GLN A 142 9.04 -8.69 11.99
CA GLN A 142 9.20 -9.12 13.37
C GLN A 142 10.69 -9.15 13.79
N ASN A 143 11.56 -9.73 12.97
CA ASN A 143 12.99 -9.81 13.27
C ASN A 143 13.64 -8.43 13.36
N TYR A 144 13.25 -7.51 12.47
CA TYR A 144 13.73 -6.14 12.51
C TYR A 144 13.32 -5.44 13.81
N LEU A 145 12.05 -5.54 14.20
CA LEU A 145 11.55 -4.94 15.45
C LEU A 145 12.21 -5.54 16.69
N ILE A 146 12.41 -6.86 16.74
CA ILE A 146 13.13 -7.53 17.82
C ILE A 146 14.57 -7.00 17.91
N SER A 147 15.26 -6.80 16.78
CA SER A 147 16.62 -6.24 16.77
C SER A 147 16.70 -4.81 17.31
N LYS A 148 15.57 -4.08 17.33
CA LYS A 148 15.43 -2.74 17.91
C LYS A 148 14.93 -2.75 19.35
N GLY A 149 14.68 -3.93 19.94
CA GLY A 149 14.17 -4.08 21.30
C GLY A 149 12.65 -3.96 21.45
N TYR A 150 11.90 -4.09 20.35
CA TYR A 150 10.44 -4.05 20.36
C TYR A 150 9.81 -5.44 20.25
N ILE A 151 8.56 -5.54 20.70
CA ILE A 151 7.72 -6.73 20.56
C ILE A 151 6.75 -6.51 19.39
N CYS A 152 6.60 -7.55 18.57
CA CYS A 152 5.63 -7.59 17.47
C CYS A 152 4.58 -8.66 17.73
N HIS A 153 3.31 -8.28 17.64
CA HIS A 153 2.17 -9.20 17.73
C HIS A 153 1.73 -9.60 16.32
N SER A 154 1.58 -10.89 16.04
CA SER A 154 1.21 -11.36 14.70
C SER A 154 -0.16 -12.01 14.70
N PHE A 155 -0.95 -11.75 13.66
CA PHE A 155 -2.19 -12.45 13.37
C PHE A 155 -2.17 -12.89 11.91
N GLU A 156 -2.48 -14.15 11.66
CA GLU A 156 -2.49 -14.72 10.31
C GLU A 156 -3.87 -15.27 9.97
N THR A 157 -4.27 -15.11 8.71
CA THR A 157 -5.45 -15.76 8.16
C THR A 157 -5.05 -16.78 7.10
N GLN A 158 -5.86 -17.83 6.99
CA GLN A 158 -5.71 -18.90 6.00
C GLN A 158 -6.86 -18.92 5.00
N THR A 159 -7.80 -17.97 5.09
CA THR A 159 -9.07 -18.07 4.37
C THR A 159 -9.04 -17.30 3.06
N ASP A 160 -9.63 -17.91 2.03
CA ASP A 160 -9.87 -17.23 0.77
C ASP A 160 -10.99 -16.22 0.92
N SER A 161 -10.69 -14.96 0.65
CA SER A 161 -11.65 -13.85 0.75
C SER A 161 -12.84 -13.99 -0.19
N LEU A 162 -12.77 -14.93 -1.15
CA LEU A 162 -13.83 -15.27 -2.09
C LEU A 162 -14.95 -16.12 -1.46
N GLN A 163 -14.75 -16.71 -0.27
CA GLN A 163 -15.81 -17.41 0.45
C GLN A 163 -16.36 -16.53 1.58
N GLU A 164 -17.50 -15.87 1.35
CA GLU A 164 -18.13 -14.91 2.28
C GLU A 164 -18.26 -15.46 3.72
N GLN A 165 -18.67 -16.72 3.89
CA GLN A 165 -18.80 -17.35 5.20
C GLN A 165 -17.46 -17.44 5.97
N SER A 166 -16.37 -17.62 5.23
CA SER A 166 -15.00 -17.72 5.75
C SER A 166 -14.47 -16.37 6.24
N TRP A 167 -14.89 -15.29 5.60
CA TRP A 167 -14.60 -13.92 6.03
C TRP A 167 -15.27 -13.57 7.36
N TYR A 168 -16.56 -13.89 7.54
CA TYR A 168 -17.27 -13.57 8.78
C TYR A 168 -16.61 -14.17 10.03
N LEU A 169 -16.25 -15.46 10.00
CA LEU A 169 -15.57 -16.13 11.11
C LEU A 169 -14.14 -15.59 11.33
N SER A 170 -13.42 -15.27 10.25
CA SER A 170 -12.09 -14.67 10.36
C SER A 170 -12.13 -13.25 10.94
N LYS A 171 -13.23 -12.52 10.70
CA LYS A 171 -13.42 -11.13 11.12
C LYS A 171 -13.62 -11.00 12.62
N GLU A 172 -14.41 -11.88 13.25
CA GLU A 172 -14.61 -11.87 14.71
C GLU A 172 -13.29 -12.10 15.45
N LYS A 173 -12.50 -13.09 15.02
CA LYS A 173 -11.17 -13.35 15.59
C LYS A 173 -10.21 -12.17 15.43
N LEU A 174 -10.29 -11.47 14.30
CA LEU A 174 -9.47 -10.27 14.07
C LEU A 174 -9.87 -9.12 15.00
N ILE A 175 -11.17 -8.94 15.24
CA ILE A 175 -11.72 -7.96 16.19
C ILE A 175 -11.25 -8.27 17.62
N ASP A 176 -11.32 -9.52 18.04
CA ASP A 176 -10.89 -9.93 19.38
C ASP A 176 -9.39 -9.70 19.57
N TRP A 177 -8.57 -10.12 18.60
CA TRP A 177 -7.14 -9.85 18.59
C TRP A 177 -6.87 -8.34 18.70
N LEU A 178 -7.56 -7.51 17.91
CA LEU A 178 -7.39 -6.06 17.95
C LEU A 178 -7.71 -5.44 19.31
N LYS A 179 -8.70 -5.96 20.05
CA LYS A 179 -9.07 -5.46 21.39
C LYS A 179 -8.04 -5.79 22.46
N GLU A 180 -7.34 -6.92 22.33
CA GLU A 180 -6.33 -7.38 23.30
C GLU A 180 -4.97 -6.69 23.14
N LEU A 181 -4.70 -6.11 21.96
CA LEU A 181 -3.42 -5.47 21.69
C LEU A 181 -3.20 -4.19 22.51
N PRO A 182 -1.97 -3.93 23.01
CA PRO A 182 -1.63 -2.67 23.66
C PRO A 182 -1.85 -1.49 22.71
N LYS A 183 -2.32 -0.35 23.22
CA LYS A 183 -2.55 0.88 22.44
C LYS A 183 -1.67 2.02 22.97
N PRO A 184 -1.16 2.91 22.11
CA PRO A 184 -1.30 2.90 20.64
C PRO A 184 -0.41 1.85 19.95
N ILE A 185 -0.88 1.26 18.85
CA ILE A 185 -0.14 0.23 18.08
C ILE A 185 -0.06 0.54 16.59
N GLY A 186 1.11 0.32 15.99
CA GLY A 186 1.31 0.35 14.54
C GLY A 186 1.25 -1.04 13.94
N ILE A 187 0.28 -1.30 13.06
CA ILE A 187 0.09 -2.61 12.41
C ILE A 187 0.41 -2.52 10.92
N MET A 188 1.33 -3.38 10.49
CA MET A 188 1.59 -3.64 9.09
C MET A 188 0.67 -4.76 8.59
N ALA A 189 -0.21 -4.47 7.66
CA ALA A 189 -0.93 -5.48 6.91
C ALA A 189 -0.05 -5.97 5.75
N CYS A 190 -0.09 -7.26 5.45
CA CYS A 190 0.79 -7.83 4.45
C CYS A 190 0.54 -7.27 3.04
N TYR A 191 -0.66 -6.78 2.71
CA TYR A 191 -0.96 -6.04 1.48
C TYR A 191 -2.30 -5.29 1.63
N ASP A 192 -2.64 -4.44 0.67
CA ASP A 192 -3.72 -3.46 0.84
C ASP A 192 -5.11 -4.04 1.11
N ILE A 193 -5.48 -5.20 0.56
CA ILE A 193 -6.81 -5.80 0.88
C ILE A 193 -6.89 -6.21 2.36
N ARG A 194 -5.76 -6.69 2.92
CA ARG A 194 -5.68 -7.04 4.34
C ARG A 194 -5.66 -5.77 5.18
N GLY A 195 -5.05 -4.69 4.68
CA GLY A 195 -5.13 -3.36 5.29
C GLY A 195 -6.58 -2.85 5.36
N GLN A 196 -7.34 -2.95 4.27
CA GLN A 196 -8.75 -2.56 4.24
C GLN A 196 -9.60 -3.39 5.22
N GLN A 197 -9.41 -4.71 5.25
CA GLN A 197 -10.08 -5.61 6.18
C GLN A 197 -9.75 -5.29 7.65
N LEU A 198 -8.50 -4.93 7.92
CA LEU A 198 -8.07 -4.51 9.26
C LEU A 198 -8.74 -3.20 9.67
N LEU A 199 -8.84 -2.23 8.76
CA LEU A 199 -9.54 -0.96 9.01
C LEU A 199 -11.04 -1.19 9.27
N GLU A 200 -11.68 -2.09 8.53
CA GLU A 200 -13.06 -2.48 8.80
C GLU A 200 -13.22 -3.09 10.21
N ALA A 201 -12.31 -4.00 10.59
CA ALA A 201 -12.31 -4.60 11.91
C ALA A 201 -12.08 -3.57 13.04
N CYS A 202 -11.17 -2.60 12.85
CA CYS A 202 -11.00 -1.48 13.78
C CYS A 202 -12.31 -0.70 13.97
N ARG A 203 -13.00 -0.37 12.87
CA ARG A 203 -14.29 0.33 12.91
C ARG A 203 -15.37 -0.46 13.65
N LEU A 204 -15.46 -1.77 13.43
CA LEU A 204 -16.42 -2.65 14.11
C LEU A 204 -16.09 -2.84 15.60
N ALA A 205 -14.80 -2.73 15.95
CA ALA A 205 -14.32 -2.78 17.33
C ALA A 205 -14.38 -1.43 18.06
N ASP A 206 -14.85 -0.36 17.40
CA ASP A 206 -14.81 1.03 17.89
C ASP A 206 -13.41 1.50 18.28
N LEU A 207 -12.39 1.02 17.56
CA LEU A 207 -10.99 1.41 17.72
C LEU A 207 -10.64 2.53 16.75
N ALA A 208 -10.13 3.65 17.27
CA ALA A 208 -9.78 4.76 16.40
C ALA A 208 -8.51 4.49 15.59
N VAL A 209 -8.60 4.84 14.32
CA VAL A 209 -7.49 4.86 13.38
C VAL A 209 -7.22 6.31 12.98
N PRO A 210 -5.98 6.80 13.07
CA PRO A 210 -4.75 6.08 13.44
C PRO A 210 -4.41 6.10 14.95
N ASP A 211 -5.22 6.77 15.78
CA ASP A 211 -4.82 7.16 17.14
C ASP A 211 -4.62 5.99 18.12
N GLU A 212 -5.44 4.94 18.02
CA GLU A 212 -5.28 3.70 18.80
C GLU A 212 -4.60 2.62 17.96
N VAL A 213 -5.00 2.51 16.69
CA VAL A 213 -4.43 1.56 15.73
C VAL A 213 -4.04 2.30 14.47
N ALA A 214 -2.74 2.48 14.24
CA ALA A 214 -2.25 2.96 12.96
C ALA A 214 -2.00 1.77 12.02
N VAL A 215 -2.39 1.90 10.76
CA VAL A 215 -2.34 0.81 9.77
C VAL A 215 -1.55 1.25 8.54
N ILE A 216 -0.66 0.39 8.07
CA ILE A 216 0.00 0.50 6.76
C ILE A 216 -0.18 -0.79 5.95
N GLY A 217 -0.53 -0.65 4.67
CA GLY A 217 -0.58 -1.75 3.69
C GLY A 217 0.67 -1.81 2.81
N VAL A 218 0.62 -2.67 1.80
CA VAL A 218 1.66 -2.83 0.77
C VAL A 218 0.98 -3.00 -0.59
N ASP A 219 1.62 -2.44 -1.62
CA ASP A 219 1.27 -2.39 -3.06
C ASP A 219 0.76 -1.02 -3.53
N ASN A 220 0.21 -0.21 -2.62
CA ASN A 220 -0.42 1.08 -2.89
C ASN A 220 -1.46 1.00 -4.03
N ASP A 221 -2.33 -0.02 -3.97
CA ASP A 221 -3.51 -0.12 -4.82
C ASP A 221 -4.43 1.08 -4.54
N ALA A 222 -4.49 1.99 -5.51
CA ALA A 222 -5.20 3.25 -5.35
C ALA A 222 -6.69 3.05 -5.05
N LEU A 223 -7.32 2.01 -5.62
CA LEU A 223 -8.74 1.77 -5.37
C LEU A 223 -8.96 1.30 -3.93
N LEU A 224 -8.21 0.30 -3.48
CA LEU A 224 -8.33 -0.20 -2.11
C LEU A 224 -7.95 0.88 -1.09
N CYS A 225 -6.89 1.64 -1.35
CA CYS A 225 -6.40 2.65 -0.43
C CYS A 225 -7.34 3.83 -0.28
N GLU A 226 -7.92 4.35 -1.38
CA GLU A 226 -8.80 5.52 -1.34
C GLU A 226 -10.25 5.17 -0.94
N LEU A 227 -10.72 3.94 -1.22
CA LEU A 227 -12.04 3.47 -0.78
C LEU A 227 -12.07 3.07 0.70
N SER A 228 -10.91 2.84 1.31
CA SER A 228 -10.82 2.58 2.74
C SER A 228 -11.19 3.81 3.56
N ASN A 229 -11.79 3.59 4.74
CA ASN A 229 -12.12 4.66 5.67
C ASN A 229 -11.54 4.36 7.08
N PRO A 230 -10.54 5.13 7.56
CA PRO A 230 -9.84 6.21 6.84
C PRO A 230 -9.01 5.68 5.64
N PRO A 231 -8.61 6.54 4.68
CA PRO A 231 -7.75 6.13 3.57
C PRO A 231 -6.43 5.50 4.04
N LEU A 232 -6.07 4.38 3.42
CA LEU A 232 -4.99 3.49 3.85
C LEU A 232 -3.62 3.99 3.36
N SER A 233 -2.71 4.26 4.29
CA SER A 233 -1.29 4.42 4.01
C SER A 233 -0.73 3.11 3.47
N SER A 234 0.12 3.17 2.46
CA SER A 234 0.66 1.94 1.85
C SER A 234 2.08 2.12 1.33
N ILE A 235 2.85 1.04 1.34
CA ILE A 235 4.17 0.96 0.72
C ILE A 235 4.00 0.73 -0.78
N GLN A 236 4.48 1.68 -1.58
CA GLN A 236 4.50 1.56 -3.03
C GLN A 236 5.68 0.69 -3.46
N THR A 237 5.38 -0.49 -3.98
CA THR A 237 6.36 -1.39 -4.61
C THR A 237 6.75 -0.88 -6.00
N ASN A 238 7.87 -1.36 -6.55
CA ASN A 238 8.31 -0.97 -7.89
C ASN A 238 7.93 -2.02 -8.95
N ALA A 239 6.64 -2.33 -9.02
CA ALA A 239 6.10 -3.34 -9.93
C ALA A 239 6.46 -3.09 -11.40
N LEU A 240 6.53 -1.81 -11.82
CA LEU A 240 6.95 -1.43 -13.17
C LEU A 240 8.40 -1.88 -13.44
N LYS A 241 9.34 -1.59 -12.53
CA LYS A 241 10.73 -2.03 -12.67
C LYS A 241 10.85 -3.56 -12.61
N THR A 242 10.07 -4.22 -11.75
CA THR A 242 10.02 -5.68 -11.66
C THR A 242 9.59 -6.30 -13.00
N GLY A 243 8.49 -5.82 -13.59
CA GLY A 243 8.00 -6.33 -14.87
C GLY A 243 8.97 -6.04 -16.03
N TYR A 244 9.55 -4.84 -16.05
CA TYR A 244 10.56 -4.46 -17.05
C TYR A 244 11.77 -5.40 -16.98
N ARG A 245 12.31 -5.61 -15.78
CA ARG A 245 13.47 -6.48 -15.56
C ARG A 245 13.16 -7.94 -15.90
N ALA A 246 11.96 -8.42 -15.59
CA ALA A 246 11.54 -9.76 -15.98
C ALA A 246 11.50 -9.95 -17.50
N ALA A 247 10.99 -8.95 -18.23
CA ALA A 247 10.97 -8.99 -19.69
C ALA A 247 12.39 -9.01 -20.28
N GLU A 248 13.28 -8.16 -19.74
CA GLU A 248 14.68 -8.11 -20.14
C GLU A 248 15.41 -9.46 -19.94
N LEU A 249 15.23 -10.08 -18.77
CA LEU A 249 15.85 -11.39 -18.49
C LEU A 249 15.29 -12.48 -19.39
N LEU A 250 13.98 -12.49 -19.64
CA LEU A 250 13.39 -13.48 -20.54
C LEU A 250 13.90 -13.30 -21.98
N ASP A 251 14.05 -12.07 -22.48
CA ASP A 251 14.56 -11.81 -23.84
C ASP A 251 15.97 -12.40 -24.01
N ARG A 252 16.84 -12.18 -23.02
CA ARG A 252 18.20 -12.73 -22.95
C ARG A 252 18.19 -14.26 -22.96
N MET A 253 17.34 -14.88 -22.15
CA MET A 253 17.21 -16.34 -22.11
C MET A 253 16.66 -16.91 -23.44
N MET A 254 15.70 -16.24 -24.07
CA MET A 254 15.18 -16.63 -25.39
C MET A 254 16.20 -16.46 -26.51
N ALA A 255 17.24 -15.64 -26.30
CA ALA A 255 18.40 -15.52 -27.18
C ALA A 255 19.51 -16.56 -26.89
N GLY A 256 19.32 -17.43 -25.90
CA GLY A 256 20.24 -18.51 -25.54
C GLY A 256 21.28 -18.14 -24.47
N GLU A 257 21.13 -16.99 -23.82
CA GLU A 257 22.03 -16.57 -22.75
C GLU A 257 21.72 -17.30 -21.42
N THR A 258 22.76 -17.63 -20.66
CA THR A 258 22.63 -18.15 -19.28
C THR A 258 22.77 -17.00 -18.30
N LEU A 259 21.94 -16.96 -17.25
CA LEU A 259 21.95 -15.90 -16.25
C LEU A 259 22.79 -16.30 -15.04
N ASP A 260 23.68 -15.41 -14.59
CA ASP A 260 24.57 -15.64 -13.43
C ASP A 260 23.88 -15.41 -12.08
N ASP A 261 22.92 -14.47 -12.03
CA ASP A 261 22.18 -14.11 -10.81
C ASP A 261 20.68 -14.41 -10.99
N PRO A 262 20.23 -15.58 -10.51
CA PRO A 262 18.87 -16.02 -10.72
C PRO A 262 17.87 -15.28 -9.83
N ILE A 263 18.26 -14.48 -8.84
CA ILE A 263 17.29 -13.83 -7.94
C ILE A 263 17.52 -12.31 -7.92
N GLN A 264 16.64 -11.59 -8.62
CA GLN A 264 16.67 -10.13 -8.65
C GLN A 264 15.63 -9.57 -7.67
N LEU A 265 16.10 -8.98 -6.57
CA LEU A 265 15.26 -8.24 -5.62
C LEU A 265 15.14 -6.78 -6.01
N ILE A 266 13.90 -6.30 -6.16
CA ILE A 266 13.59 -4.93 -6.57
C ILE A 266 13.15 -4.11 -5.36
N GLU A 267 13.88 -3.03 -5.08
CA GLU A 267 13.58 -2.12 -3.98
C GLU A 267 12.20 -1.45 -4.13
N PRO A 268 11.44 -1.30 -3.02
CA PRO A 268 10.24 -0.47 -3.00
C PRO A 268 10.57 1.00 -3.24
N ILE A 269 9.58 1.79 -3.67
CA ILE A 269 9.77 3.19 -4.06
C ILE A 269 9.67 4.11 -2.85
N ARG A 270 8.55 4.04 -2.11
CA ARG A 270 8.23 4.98 -1.02
C ARG A 270 7.04 4.52 -0.20
N ILE A 271 6.80 5.19 0.93
CA ILE A 271 5.52 5.12 1.64
C ILE A 271 4.61 6.24 1.15
N GLN A 272 3.42 5.86 0.68
CA GLN A 272 2.33 6.80 0.43
C GLN A 272 1.54 6.97 1.73
N VAL A 273 1.90 7.98 2.53
CA VAL A 273 1.23 8.27 3.80
C VAL A 273 -0.16 8.85 3.56
N ARG A 274 -1.17 8.22 4.16
CA ARG A 274 -2.57 8.65 4.23
C ARG A 274 -3.03 8.67 5.69
N LEU A 275 -4.34 8.84 5.91
CA LEU A 275 -4.88 9.05 7.25
C LEU A 275 -4.70 7.85 8.18
N SER A 276 -4.65 6.61 7.66
CA SER A 276 -4.55 5.42 8.50
C SER A 276 -3.26 5.31 9.30
N SER A 277 -2.21 6.09 9.01
CA SER A 277 -0.98 6.13 9.82
C SER A 277 -0.37 7.52 9.96
N ASP A 278 -1.12 8.57 9.65
CA ASP A 278 -0.66 9.96 9.76
C ASP A 278 -0.93 10.54 11.17
N VAL A 279 -0.19 10.02 12.15
CA VAL A 279 -0.23 10.49 13.54
C VAL A 279 1.10 10.27 14.23
N LEU A 280 1.41 11.13 15.19
CA LEU A 280 2.40 10.83 16.21
C LEU A 280 1.69 10.04 17.31
N ALA A 281 2.24 8.91 17.73
CA ALA A 281 1.71 8.16 18.86
C ALA A 281 1.72 9.05 20.11
N VAL A 282 0.53 9.49 20.52
CA VAL A 282 0.36 10.34 21.71
C VAL A 282 -0.07 9.48 22.89
N GLU A 283 0.76 9.46 23.95
CA GLU A 283 0.42 8.76 25.19
C GLU A 283 -0.65 9.49 26.01
N ASP A 284 -0.72 10.83 25.93
CA ASP A 284 -1.76 11.60 26.62
C ASP A 284 -3.13 11.35 25.96
N LYS A 285 -3.96 10.55 26.63
CA LYS A 285 -5.31 10.19 26.18
C LYS A 285 -6.18 11.41 25.86
N ILE A 286 -6.07 12.50 26.62
CA ILE A 286 -6.87 13.71 26.35
C ILE A 286 -6.42 14.34 25.03
N VAL A 287 -5.12 14.40 24.77
CA VAL A 287 -4.61 14.95 23.50
C VAL A 287 -4.97 14.05 22.33
N SER A 288 -4.83 12.73 22.48
CA SER A 288 -5.23 11.74 21.47
C SER A 288 -6.73 11.86 21.13
N ASP A 289 -7.60 11.89 22.15
CA ASP A 289 -9.04 12.05 21.97
C ASP A 289 -9.38 13.43 21.38
N ALA A 290 -8.65 14.49 21.73
CA ALA A 290 -8.83 15.82 21.17
C ALA A 290 -8.41 15.89 19.69
N VAL A 291 -7.28 15.31 19.30
CA VAL A 291 -6.85 15.21 17.89
C VAL A 291 -7.89 14.44 17.08
N ARG A 292 -8.42 13.35 17.63
CA ARG A 292 -9.51 12.56 17.03
C ARG A 292 -10.77 13.40 16.84
N PHE A 293 -11.19 14.13 17.89
CA PHE A 293 -12.33 15.05 17.81
C PHE A 293 -12.14 16.09 16.72
N ILE A 294 -10.93 16.66 16.62
CA ILE A 294 -10.56 17.63 15.57
C ILE A 294 -10.70 17.02 14.17
N ARG A 295 -10.19 15.80 13.95
CA ARG A 295 -10.27 15.11 12.66
C ARG A 295 -11.70 14.83 12.22
N ASN A 296 -12.55 14.36 13.14
CA ASN A 296 -13.94 14.00 12.84
C ASN A 296 -14.78 15.24 12.48
N HIS A 297 -14.51 16.38 13.11
CA HIS A 297 -15.23 17.64 12.88
C HIS A 297 -14.45 18.63 12.00
N ALA A 298 -13.42 18.17 11.27
CA ALA A 298 -12.57 19.03 10.44
C ALA A 298 -13.32 19.69 9.26
N HIS A 299 -14.46 19.11 8.86
CA HIS A 299 -15.34 19.64 7.83
C HIS A 299 -16.32 20.70 8.37
N GLU A 300 -16.34 20.92 9.69
CA GLU A 300 -17.19 21.87 10.39
C GLU A 300 -16.40 23.10 10.87
N ASP A 301 -17.10 24.13 11.34
CA ASP A 301 -16.48 25.30 11.99
C ASP A 301 -16.01 25.01 13.42
N ILE A 302 -15.17 23.97 13.57
CA ILE A 302 -14.56 23.63 14.85
C ILE A 302 -13.60 24.71 15.34
N GLN A 303 -13.75 25.08 16.62
CA GLN A 303 -12.95 26.04 17.37
C GLN A 303 -12.35 25.39 18.62
N VAL A 304 -11.33 26.03 19.21
CA VAL A 304 -10.72 25.52 20.46
C VAL A 304 -11.76 25.44 21.59
N GLN A 305 -12.76 26.32 21.60
CA GLN A 305 -13.82 26.30 22.62
C GLN A 305 -14.60 24.97 22.61
N ASN A 306 -14.86 24.39 21.43
CA ASN A 306 -15.55 23.10 21.32
C ASN A 306 -14.78 21.98 22.02
N LEU A 307 -13.44 22.03 22.01
CA LEU A 307 -12.60 21.08 22.74
C LEU A 307 -12.70 21.30 24.25
N LEU A 308 -12.69 22.56 24.70
CA LEU A 308 -12.81 22.86 26.14
C LEU A 308 -14.15 22.39 26.70
N ASP A 309 -15.24 22.58 25.93
CA ASP A 309 -16.58 22.15 26.29
C ASP A 309 -16.70 20.62 26.31
N HIS A 310 -16.10 19.94 25.33
CA HIS A 310 -16.16 18.47 25.23
C HIS A 310 -15.33 17.76 26.30
N PHE A 311 -14.10 18.22 26.57
CA PHE A 311 -13.17 17.57 27.50
C PHE A 311 -13.27 18.11 28.94
N SER A 312 -14.04 19.16 29.18
CA SER A 312 -14.21 19.79 30.50
C SER A 312 -12.88 20.18 31.18
N ILE A 313 -11.92 20.70 30.41
CA ILE A 313 -10.62 21.16 30.92
C ILE A 313 -10.36 22.63 30.60
N SER A 314 -9.53 23.28 31.42
CA SER A 314 -9.15 24.67 31.17
C SER A 314 -8.25 24.79 29.94
N ARG A 315 -8.36 25.93 29.24
CA ARG A 315 -7.55 26.26 28.06
C ARG A 315 -6.05 26.08 28.31
N ARG A 316 -5.56 26.57 29.45
CA ARG A 316 -4.14 26.47 29.84
C ARG A 316 -3.68 25.02 29.97
N ILE A 317 -4.52 24.14 30.51
CA ILE A 317 -4.20 22.71 30.63
C ILE A 317 -4.18 22.07 29.25
N LEU A 318 -5.19 22.34 28.41
CA LEU A 318 -5.25 21.80 27.05
C LEU A 318 -4.04 22.23 26.21
N GLU A 319 -3.69 23.52 26.23
CA GLU A 319 -2.52 24.06 25.52
C GLU A 319 -1.21 23.48 26.02
N SER A 320 -1.03 23.36 27.34
CA SER A 320 0.16 22.74 27.93
C SER A 320 0.31 21.28 27.50
N ARG A 321 -0.78 20.50 27.54
CA ARG A 321 -0.76 19.10 27.12
C ARG A 321 -0.45 18.96 25.64
N PHE A 322 -1.08 19.76 24.78
CA PHE A 322 -0.80 19.79 23.35
C PHE A 322 0.65 20.18 23.04
N GLN A 323 1.20 21.18 23.76
CA GLN A 323 2.58 21.59 23.59
C GLN A 323 3.56 20.47 24.00
N ASN A 324 3.29 19.77 25.10
CA ASN A 324 4.14 18.67 25.59
C ASN A 324 4.05 17.42 24.70
N ALA A 325 2.87 17.11 24.19
CA ALA A 325 2.62 15.89 23.42
C ALA A 325 2.94 16.03 21.92
N LEU A 326 2.65 17.20 21.32
CA LEU A 326 2.70 17.41 19.87
C LEU A 326 3.59 18.60 19.45
N GLY A 327 4.12 19.37 20.41
CA GLY A 327 4.95 20.54 20.12
C GLY A 327 4.20 21.73 19.50
N ARG A 328 2.87 21.71 19.47
CA ARG A 328 2.01 22.74 18.85
C ARG A 328 0.75 22.97 19.65
N THR A 329 0.04 24.07 19.39
CA THR A 329 -1.20 24.41 20.11
C THR A 329 -2.43 23.68 19.54
N PRO A 330 -3.55 23.58 20.29
CA PRO A 330 -4.81 23.05 19.77
C PRO A 330 -5.33 23.80 18.54
N HIS A 331 -5.10 25.12 18.49
CA HIS A 331 -5.46 25.94 17.33
C HIS A 331 -4.63 25.55 16.09
N ASP A 332 -3.32 25.34 16.27
CA ASP A 332 -2.43 24.93 15.18
C ASP A 332 -2.79 23.54 14.67
N GLU A 333 -3.21 22.62 15.55
CA GLU A 333 -3.73 21.31 15.16
C GLU A 333 -4.98 21.42 14.29
N ILE A 334 -6.00 22.17 14.75
CA ILE A 334 -7.24 22.41 13.99
C ILE A 334 -6.89 22.94 12.59
N LEU A 335 -6.00 23.92 12.52
CA LEU A 335 -5.60 24.51 11.25
C LEU A 335 -4.85 23.52 10.36
N ALA A 336 -3.93 22.73 10.92
CA ALA A 336 -3.17 21.73 10.18
C ALA A 336 -4.09 20.67 9.55
N VAL A 337 -5.05 20.15 10.31
CA VAL A 337 -6.01 19.16 9.84
C VAL A 337 -6.92 19.74 8.75
N LYS A 338 -7.47 20.95 8.95
CA LYS A 338 -8.28 21.64 7.93
C LYS A 338 -7.50 21.86 6.63
N LEU A 339 -6.26 22.34 6.72
CA LEU A 339 -5.42 22.57 5.55
C LEU A 339 -5.05 21.28 4.81
N LYS A 340 -4.95 20.15 5.51
CA LYS A 340 -4.76 18.84 4.87
C LYS A 340 -5.96 18.46 3.99
N LEU A 341 -7.17 18.70 4.48
CA LEU A 341 -8.40 18.48 3.71
C LEU A 341 -8.49 19.44 2.51
N VAL A 342 -8.09 20.71 2.67
CA VAL A 342 -7.99 21.67 1.56
C VAL A 342 -7.03 21.18 0.47
N LYS A 343 -5.81 20.74 0.84
CA LYS A 343 -4.83 20.17 -0.12
C LYS A 343 -5.44 19.02 -0.90
N ARG A 344 -6.16 18.13 -0.22
CA ARG A 344 -6.82 16.98 -0.84
C ARG A 344 -7.86 17.41 -1.87
N LEU A 345 -8.81 18.28 -1.48
CA LEU A 345 -9.86 18.77 -2.36
C LEU A 345 -9.33 19.59 -3.54
N LEU A 346 -8.20 20.29 -3.38
CA LEU A 346 -7.56 21.02 -4.48
C LEU A 346 -7.05 20.09 -5.59
N VAL A 347 -6.60 18.88 -5.24
CA VAL A 347 -5.99 17.90 -6.17
C VAL A 347 -7.04 16.94 -6.74
N GLU A 348 -7.99 16.51 -5.92
CA GLU A 348 -8.95 15.45 -6.28
C GLU A 348 -10.22 15.98 -6.93
N THR A 349 -10.52 17.27 -6.81
CA THR A 349 -11.79 17.83 -7.26
C THR A 349 -11.61 19.07 -8.12
N LYS A 350 -12.64 19.37 -8.92
CA LYS A 350 -12.75 20.62 -9.70
C LYS A 350 -13.47 21.75 -8.93
N LEU A 351 -13.67 21.60 -7.62
CA LEU A 351 -14.40 22.58 -6.81
C LEU A 351 -13.70 23.95 -6.84
N ASN A 352 -14.46 25.04 -6.82
CA ASN A 352 -13.89 26.38 -6.66
C ASN A 352 -13.42 26.61 -5.20
N LEU A 353 -12.63 27.66 -4.97
CA LEU A 353 -12.06 27.92 -3.64
C LEU A 353 -13.12 28.20 -2.57
N ALA A 354 -14.24 28.83 -2.94
CA ALA A 354 -15.35 29.10 -2.01
C ALA A 354 -16.02 27.80 -1.53
N ALA A 355 -16.31 26.87 -2.43
CA ALA A 355 -16.88 25.56 -2.10
C ALA A 355 -15.91 24.70 -1.29
N ILE A 356 -14.60 24.83 -1.51
CA ILE A 356 -13.59 24.15 -0.68
C ILE A 356 -13.58 24.73 0.73
N ALA A 357 -13.60 26.07 0.87
CA ALA A 357 -13.64 26.73 2.17
C ALA A 357 -14.85 26.30 2.99
N GLU A 358 -16.04 26.28 2.38
CA GLU A 358 -17.28 25.81 2.99
C GLU A 358 -17.16 24.35 3.48
N ARG A 359 -16.71 23.43 2.61
CA ARG A 359 -16.58 21.99 2.95
C ARG A 359 -15.47 21.66 3.95
N THR A 360 -14.58 22.61 4.22
CA THR A 360 -13.47 22.47 5.18
C THR A 360 -13.66 23.33 6.41
N GLY A 361 -14.87 23.89 6.60
CA GLY A 361 -15.23 24.64 7.80
C GLY A 361 -14.48 25.95 7.96
N PHE A 362 -14.06 26.61 6.88
CA PHE A 362 -13.53 27.97 6.92
C PHE A 362 -14.66 28.97 6.67
N LYS A 363 -14.85 29.92 7.60
CA LYS A 363 -15.85 31.00 7.44
C LYS A 363 -15.60 31.89 6.23
N HIS A 364 -14.33 32.12 5.89
CA HIS A 364 -13.91 33.05 4.85
C HIS A 364 -12.85 32.42 3.94
N THR A 365 -13.04 32.54 2.63
CA THR A 365 -12.13 32.01 1.60
C THR A 365 -10.76 32.69 1.65
N GLU A 366 -10.73 33.96 2.03
CA GLU A 366 -9.54 34.79 2.19
C GLU A 366 -8.66 34.24 3.33
N TYR A 367 -9.28 33.94 4.48
CA TYR A 367 -8.57 33.37 5.62
C TYR A 367 -7.99 31.99 5.29
N MET A 368 -8.79 31.11 4.64
CA MET A 368 -8.30 29.82 4.14
C MET A 368 -7.09 30.01 3.22
N SER A 369 -7.15 30.95 2.28
CA SER A 369 -6.08 31.19 1.31
C SER A 369 -4.80 31.71 1.94
N VAL A 370 -4.91 32.61 2.93
CA VAL A 370 -3.77 33.14 3.70
C VAL A 370 -3.14 32.04 4.54
N ALA A 371 -3.95 31.27 5.28
CA ALA A 371 -3.46 30.14 6.08
C ALA A 371 -2.77 29.08 5.22
N PHE A 372 -3.34 28.75 4.06
CA PHE A 372 -2.76 27.80 3.12
C PHE A 372 -1.42 28.29 2.58
N LYS A 373 -1.32 29.57 2.17
CA LYS A 373 -0.06 30.14 1.70
C LYS A 373 1.00 30.15 2.79
N ARG A 374 0.61 30.49 4.03
CA ARG A 374 1.53 30.46 5.19
C ARG A 374 2.05 29.05 5.46
N SER A 375 1.21 28.02 5.31
CA SER A 375 1.59 26.62 5.54
C SER A 375 2.39 25.99 4.40
N THR A 376 2.14 26.38 3.15
CA THR A 376 2.69 25.69 1.96
C THR A 376 3.68 26.51 1.15
N GLY A 377 3.81 27.82 1.42
CA GLY A 377 4.61 28.76 0.65
C GLY A 377 3.91 29.29 -0.61
N ILE A 378 2.90 28.60 -1.15
CA ILE A 378 2.22 28.95 -2.41
C ILE A 378 0.70 29.10 -2.23
N ARG A 379 0.03 29.77 -3.17
CA ARG A 379 -1.43 29.98 -3.09
C ARG A 379 -2.21 28.70 -3.44
N PRO A 380 -3.44 28.50 -2.94
CA PRO A 380 -4.28 27.35 -3.29
C PRO A 380 -4.44 27.10 -4.80
N GLY A 381 -4.63 28.16 -5.58
CA GLY A 381 -4.77 28.08 -7.04
C GLY A 381 -3.49 27.61 -7.75
N GLU A 382 -2.33 28.11 -7.31
CA GLU A 382 -1.02 27.69 -7.82
C GLU A 382 -0.73 26.23 -7.45
N TYR A 383 -1.07 25.83 -6.21
CA TYR A 383 -0.92 24.46 -5.74
C TYR A 383 -1.69 23.46 -6.63
N ARG A 384 -2.92 23.81 -7.02
CA ARG A 384 -3.73 23.00 -7.95
C ARG A 384 -3.07 22.86 -9.32
N GLN A 385 -2.56 23.95 -9.89
CA GLN A 385 -1.92 23.92 -11.21
C GLN A 385 -0.67 23.04 -11.20
N ASN A 386 0.21 23.21 -10.21
CA ASN A 386 1.45 22.45 -10.11
C ASN A 386 1.22 20.93 -9.96
N LYS A 387 0.15 20.49 -9.31
CA LYS A 387 -0.18 19.07 -9.16
C LYS A 387 -1.00 18.48 -10.31
N SER A 388 -1.67 19.33 -11.09
CA SER A 388 -2.38 18.89 -12.30
C SER A 388 -1.42 18.61 -13.48
N LEU A 389 -0.23 19.23 -13.46
CA LEU A 389 0.82 19.03 -14.47
C LEU A 389 1.68 17.76 -14.26
N VAL A 390 1.49 17.05 -13.15
CA VAL A 390 2.26 15.85 -12.75
C VAL A 390 1.37 14.58 -12.80
N LYS A 391 0.17 14.68 -13.39
CA LYS A 391 -0.71 13.53 -13.63
C LYS A 391 -0.49 12.92 -14.99
#